data_AF-A0A1Y4LF24-F1
#
_entry.id   AF-A0A1Y4LF24-F1
#
_cell.length_a   1.000
_cell.length_b   1.000
_cell.length_c   1.000
_cell.angle_alpha   90.00
_cell.angle_beta   90.00
_cell.angle_gamma   90.00
#
_symmetry.space_group_name_H-M   'P 1'
#
loop_
_entity.id
_entity.type
_entity.pdbx_description
1 polymer ?
#
loop_
_entity_poly.entity_id
_entity_poly.type
_entity_poly.pdbx_seq_one_letter_code
_entity_poly.pdbx_strand_id
1 'polypeptide(L)' 'MNKANQKEEELVEITLFADGDRYQDDVFVCVNGESCLIKRGVPVKVRPMFARALADSAEQDKLAESMMRRAHERGEAVR' A
#
# COMPACT_ATOMS: atom_id res chain seq x y z
N MET A 1 28.89 -2.62 16.32
CA MET A 1 28.25 -2.00 15.14
C MET A 1 26.76 -1.87 15.44
N ASN A 2 26.25 -0.65 15.58
CA ASN A 2 24.91 -0.36 16.10
C ASN A 2 23.83 -0.61 15.03
N LYS A 3 23.23 -1.81 15.04
CA LYS A 3 22.14 -2.20 14.12
C LYS A 3 20.89 -1.31 14.21
N ALA A 4 20.71 -0.57 15.32
CA ALA A 4 19.58 0.32 15.53
C ALA A 4 19.66 1.60 14.67
N ASN A 5 20.87 2.15 14.48
CA ASN A 5 21.05 3.44 13.79
C ASN A 5 20.80 3.37 12.28
N GLN A 6 21.10 2.23 11.64
CA GLN A 6 20.91 2.07 10.19
C GLN A 6 19.43 2.04 9.79
N LYS A 7 18.51 1.63 10.69
CA LYS A 7 17.07 1.58 10.38
C LYS A 7 16.41 2.96 10.36
N GLU A 8 16.96 3.95 11.07
CA GLU A 8 16.41 5.31 11.13
C GLU A 8 16.92 6.21 9.99
N GLU A 9 18.16 6.01 9.53
CA GLU A 9 18.77 6.81 8.45
C GLU A 9 18.13 6.56 7.07
N GLU A 10 17.32 5.49 6.92
CA GLU A 10 16.73 5.07 5.65
C GLU A 10 15.19 5.20 5.61
N LEU A 11 14.59 5.92 6.56
CA LEU A 11 13.14 6.13 6.56
C LEU A 11 12.70 6.98 5.38
N VAL A 12 11.65 6.54 4.69
CA VAL A 12 11.00 7.26 3.59
C VAL A 12 9.69 7.87 4.06
N GLU A 13 9.40 9.08 3.58
CA GLU A 13 8.14 9.76 3.85
C GLU A 13 7.09 9.32 2.82
N ILE A 14 5.93 8.87 3.31
CA ILE A 14 4.77 8.53 2.48
C ILE A 14 3.53 9.23 3.01
N THR A 15 2.57 9.47 2.13
CA THR A 15 1.26 10.01 2.48
C THR A 15 0.19 9.15 1.84
N LEU A 16 -0.60 8.47 2.68
CA LEU A 16 -1.72 7.67 2.19
C LEU A 16 -2.96 8.55 2.01
N PHE A 17 -3.71 8.31 0.93
CA PHE A 17 -4.98 8.98 0.69
C PHE A 17 -5.96 8.70 1.83
N ALA A 18 -6.67 9.74 2.25
CA ALA A 18 -7.82 9.67 3.15
C ALA A 18 -9.00 10.43 2.52
N ASP A 19 -10.20 9.90 2.72
CA ASP A 19 -11.46 10.60 2.49
C ASP A 19 -12.34 10.52 3.75
N GLY A 20 -13.50 11.17 3.72
CA GLY A 20 -14.48 11.12 4.80
C GLY A 20 -15.39 9.90 4.77
N ASP A 21 -15.04 8.85 4.02
CA ASP A 21 -15.86 7.65 3.85
C ASP A 21 -15.01 6.37 3.94
N ARG A 22 -14.57 5.81 2.81
CA ARG A 22 -13.96 4.47 2.76
C ARG A 22 -12.49 4.43 3.19
N TYR A 23 -11.81 5.58 3.29
CA TYR A 23 -10.38 5.66 3.58
C TYR A 23 -10.10 6.50 4.83
N GLN A 24 -10.91 6.34 5.88
CA GLN A 24 -10.73 7.05 7.15
C GLN A 24 -9.72 6.37 8.08
N ASP A 25 -9.71 5.04 8.11
CA ASP A 25 -8.93 4.29 9.10
C ASP A 25 -7.45 4.13 8.74
N ASP A 26 -6.63 4.03 9.77
CA ASP A 26 -5.19 3.76 9.68
C ASP A 26 -4.92 2.42 8.99
N VAL A 27 -3.80 2.35 8.26
CA VAL A 27 -3.40 1.14 7.52
C VAL A 27 -2.39 0.34 8.31
N PHE A 28 -2.78 -0.87 8.68
CA PHE A 28 -1.85 -1.86 9.24
C PHE A 28 -1.12 -2.60 8.11
N VAL A 29 0.21 -2.58 8.16
CA VAL A 29 1.08 -3.28 7.19
C VAL A 29 2.00 -4.23 7.95
N CYS A 30 2.11 -5.47 7.46
CA CYS A 30 3.04 -6.47 7.98
C CYS A 30 3.87 -7.05 6.84
N VAL A 31 5.20 -7.02 6.99
CA VAL A 31 6.16 -7.56 6.02
C VAL A 31 7.16 -8.42 6.79
N ASN A 32 7.22 -9.72 6.46
CA ASN A 32 8.16 -10.67 7.07
C ASN A 32 8.17 -10.68 8.61
N GLY A 33 7.00 -10.51 9.23
CA GLY A 33 6.85 -10.52 10.69
C GLY A 33 7.14 -9.17 11.37
N GLU A 34 7.55 -8.15 10.63
CA GLU A 34 7.64 -6.77 11.13
C GLU A 34 6.38 -5.99 10.72
N SER A 35 5.80 -5.22 11.63
CA SER A 35 4.54 -4.49 11.38
C SER A 35 4.62 -3.00 11.68
N CYS A 36 3.77 -2.22 11.01
CA CYS A 36 3.62 -0.78 11.20
C CYS A 36 2.15 -0.38 11.03
N LEU A 37 1.68 0.57 11.84
CA LEU A 37 0.38 1.22 11.67
C LEU A 37 0.60 2.63 11.11
N ILE A 38 0.01 2.91 9.95
CA ILE A 38 0.29 4.12 9.16
C ILE A 38 -0.98 4.97 9.10
N LYS A 39 -0.90 6.19 9.63
CA LYS A 39 -2.00 7.16 9.56
C LYS A 39 -2.25 7.63 8.14
N ARG A 40 -3.51 7.66 7.72
CA ARG A 40 -3.90 8.25 6.44
C ARG A 40 -4.05 9.76 6.54
N GLY A 41 -3.98 10.43 5.39
CA GLY A 41 -4.19 11.88 5.28
C GLY A 41 -3.04 12.75 5.79
N VAL A 42 -2.00 12.16 6.38
CA VAL A 42 -0.82 12.88 6.90
C VAL A 42 0.48 12.24 6.40
N PRO A 43 1.57 13.01 6.26
CA PRO A 43 2.88 12.45 5.99
C PRO A 43 3.38 11.61 7.17
N VAL A 44 3.85 10.39 6.88
CA VAL A 44 4.39 9.45 7.87
C VAL A 44 5.72 8.90 7.37
N LYS A 45 6.74 8.89 8.24
CA LYS A 45 8.03 8.27 7.97
C LYS A 45 7.99 6.78 8.30
N VAL A 46 8.28 5.94 7.31
CA VAL A 46 8.24 4.48 7.42
C VAL A 46 9.49 3.86 6.80
N ARG A 47 9.76 2.61 7.13
CA ARG A 47 10.85 1.87 6.47
C ARG A 47 10.51 1.59 4.99
N PRO A 48 11.50 1.55 4.09
CA PRO A 48 11.27 1.37 2.65
C PRO A 48 10.48 0.10 2.32
N MET A 49 10.63 -0.98 3.09
CA MET A 49 9.89 -2.23 2.87
C MET A 49 8.37 -2.08 3.02
N PHE A 50 7.91 -1.22 3.93
CA PHE A 50 6.47 -0.97 4.11
C PHE A 50 5.92 -0.11 2.98
N ALA A 51 6.66 0.93 2.58
CA ALA A 51 6.30 1.74 1.42
C ALA A 51 6.24 0.91 0.13
N ARG A 52 7.21 0.00 -0.06
CA ARG A 52 7.25 -0.91 -1.20
C ARG A 52 6.05 -1.86 -1.21
N ALA A 53 5.72 -2.47 -0.07
CA ALA A 53 4.57 -3.37 0.03
C ALA A 53 3.25 -2.67 -0.32
N LEU A 54 3.07 -1.41 0.11
CA LEU A 54 1.90 -0.60 -0.24
C LEU A 54 1.85 -0.29 -1.74
N ALA A 55 2.98 0.05 -2.35
CA ALA A 55 3.07 0.33 -3.78
C ALA A 55 2.78 -0.92 -4.63
N ASP A 56 3.37 -2.06 -4.27
CA ASP A 56 3.15 -3.33 -4.96
C ASP A 56 1.67 -3.77 -4.83
N SER A 57 1.05 -3.59 -3.66
CA SER A 57 -0.40 -3.83 -3.46
C SER A 57 -1.25 -2.98 -4.40
N ALA A 58 -0.98 -1.67 -4.48
CA ALA A 58 -1.74 -0.77 -5.33
C ALA A 58 -1.57 -1.08 -6.83
N GLU A 59 -0.40 -1.57 -7.24
CA GLU A 59 -0.16 -2.05 -8.61
C GLU A 59 -0.96 -3.32 -8.91
N GLN A 60 -0.94 -4.28 -7.98
CA GLN A 60 -1.71 -5.52 -8.10
C GLN A 60 -3.22 -5.27 -8.18
N ASP A 61 -3.75 -4.35 -7.39
CA ASP A 61 -5.17 -3.97 -7.43
C ASP A 61 -5.56 -3.42 -8.82
N LYS A 62 -4.75 -2.52 -9.39
CA LYS A 62 -4.96 -1.99 -10.75
C LYS A 62 -4.92 -3.08 -11.81
N LEU A 63 -3.99 -4.02 -11.69
CA LEU A 63 -3.89 -5.15 -12.61
C LEU A 63 -5.14 -6.04 -12.50
N ALA A 64 -5.59 -6.34 -11.28
CA ALA A 64 -6.79 -7.13 -11.03
C ALA A 64 -8.05 -6.47 -11.62
N GLU A 65 -8.25 -5.16 -11.39
CA GLU A 65 -9.34 -4.39 -11.99
C GLU A 65 -9.33 -4.46 -13.52
N SER A 66 -8.15 -4.32 -14.13
CA SER A 66 -8.00 -4.39 -15.59
C SER A 66 -8.36 -5.78 -16.15
N MET A 67 -8.00 -6.84 -15.43
CA MET A 67 -8.32 -8.22 -15.80
C MET A 67 -9.82 -8.50 -15.66
N MET A 68 -10.44 -8.06 -14.57
CA MET A 68 -11.89 -8.19 -14.35
C MET A 68 -12.68 -7.47 -15.44
N ARG A 69 -12.29 -6.24 -15.80
CA ARG A 69 -12.92 -5.48 -16.88
C ARG A 69 -12.87 -6.24 -18.21
N ARG A 70 -11.69 -6.74 -18.60
CA ARG A 70 -11.53 -7.54 -19.83
C ARG A 70 -12.32 -8.85 -19.79
N ALA A 71 -12.41 -9.49 -18.63
CA ALA A 71 -13.22 -10.69 -18.48
C ALA A 71 -14.72 -10.39 -18.63
N HIS A 72 -15.18 -9.27 -18.07
CA HIS A 72 -16.55 -8.80 -18.19
C HIS A 72 -16.92 -8.49 -19.64
N GLU A 73 -16.11 -7.67 -20.33
CA GLU A 73 -16.32 -7.33 -21.74
C GLU A 73 -16.38 -8.58 -22.64
N ARG A 74 -15.49 -9.56 -22.41
CA ARG A 74 -15.51 -10.83 -23.15
C ARG A 74 -16.76 -11.66 -22.86
N GLY A 75 -17.25 -11.65 -21.62
CA GLY A 75 -18.47 -12.37 -21.23
C GLY A 75 -19.74 -11.72 -21.81
N GLU A 76 -19.77 -10.39 -21.92
CA GLU A 76 -20.87 -9.65 -22.55
C GLU A 76 -20.88 -9.84 -24.07
N ALA A 77 -19.71 -9.93 -24.72
CA ALA A 77 -19.62 -10.18 -26.16
C ALA A 77 -20.08 -11.60 -26.58
N VAL A 78 -20.28 -12.52 -25.64
CA VAL A 78 -20.72 -13.90 -25.88
C VAL A 78 -22.22 -14.10 -25.57
N ARG A 79 -22.89 -13.08 -24.99
CA ARG A 79 -24.36 -13.06 -24.79
C ARG A 79 -25.08 -12.47 -25.98
#